data_AF-A0A958X5W9-F1
#
_entry.id   AF-A0A958X5W9-F1
#
_cell.length_a   1.000
_cell.length_b   1.000
_cell.length_c   1.000
_cell.angle_alpha   90.00
_cell.angle_beta   90.00
_cell.angle_gamma   90.00
#
_symmetry.space_group_name_H-M   'P 1'
#
loop_
_entity.id
_entity.type
_entity.pdbx_description
1 polymer ?
#
loop_
_entity_poly.entity_id
_entity_poly.type
_entity_poly.pdbx_seq_one_letter_code
_entity_poly.pdbx_strand_id
1 'polypeptide(L)'
;MKQYLFSIILSGFAFMAAGQSGPSPVQDPANTNSGGGAWARLEIVNGDSTFVMALRPVKISSRRRFKDLDEQRTFYRYTIAARRVYAYALQAISLYEQIEEETQDMNRRKRKRYIKHEHKELKEDMTETMKNLSKTEGKVLIKMIESQLDKPFYDIIKSTRGTVTAAYWNTLGKLNGYDLKQGYEVGEDPLLDDVLLDYDFGNPDKLYGG
;
A
#
# COMPACT_ATOMS: atom_id res chain seq x y z
N MET A 1 -1.41 -24.38 3.60
CA MET A 1 -0.20 -23.75 2.99
C MET A 1 -0.25 -22.22 2.88
N LYS A 2 -1.41 -21.57 2.80
CA LYS A 2 -1.54 -20.13 2.48
C LYS A 2 -2.06 -19.25 3.64
N GLN A 3 -2.20 -19.78 4.85
CA GLN A 3 -3.01 -19.18 5.93
C GLN A 3 -2.27 -18.11 6.76
N TYR A 4 -0.94 -18.05 6.67
CA TYR A 4 -0.10 -17.30 7.63
C TYR A 4 0.57 -16.04 7.06
N LEU A 5 0.64 -15.87 5.74
CA LEU A 5 1.04 -14.58 5.14
C LEU A 5 0.00 -13.50 5.45
N PHE A 6 -1.26 -13.92 5.57
CA PHE A 6 -2.42 -13.04 5.54
C PHE A 6 -2.99 -12.68 6.90
N SER A 7 -2.37 -13.10 8.00
CA SER A 7 -2.70 -12.49 9.29
C SER A 7 -1.99 -11.14 9.46
N ILE A 8 -1.03 -10.79 8.59
CA ILE A 8 -0.31 -9.50 8.66
C ILE A 8 -1.23 -8.31 8.36
N ILE A 9 -2.35 -8.53 7.67
CA ILE A 9 -3.15 -7.50 7.00
C ILE A 9 -4.47 -7.19 7.70
N LEU A 10 -4.87 -7.99 8.69
CA LEU A 10 -6.19 -7.81 9.28
C LEU A 10 -6.13 -8.13 10.79
N SER A 11 -6.00 -7.06 11.57
CA SER A 11 -6.21 -6.98 13.01
C SER A 11 -6.26 -5.51 13.44
N GLY A 12 -7.11 -4.75 12.75
CA GLY A 12 -7.34 -3.33 13.00
C GLY A 12 -8.77 -2.99 12.64
N PHE A 13 -9.72 -3.72 13.23
CA PHE A 13 -11.12 -3.30 13.19
C PHE A 13 -11.81 -3.63 14.52
N ALA A 14 -11.40 -2.89 15.55
CA ALA A 14 -12.27 -2.56 16.67
C ALA A 14 -11.75 -1.26 17.32
N PHE A 15 -12.57 -0.22 17.24
CA PHE A 15 -12.57 0.95 18.13
C PHE A 15 -11.51 2.05 17.90
N MET A 16 -11.85 3.07 17.09
CA MET A 16 -11.86 4.46 17.59
C MET A 16 -12.61 5.41 16.67
N ALA A 17 -13.86 5.69 17.04
CA ALA A 17 -14.38 7.04 16.96
C ALA A 17 -13.80 7.81 18.16
N ALA A 18 -12.59 8.34 18.02
CA ALA A 18 -12.04 9.41 18.86
C ALA A 18 -10.75 9.89 18.18
N GLY A 19 -10.73 11.17 17.80
CA GLY A 19 -9.61 11.73 17.06
C GLY A 19 -8.28 11.58 17.78
N GLN A 20 -7.27 11.10 17.06
CA GLN A 20 -5.87 11.46 17.30
C GLN A 20 -5.20 11.67 15.95
N SER A 21 -4.59 12.84 15.83
CA SER A 21 -3.86 13.37 14.70
C SER A 21 -2.54 12.63 14.53
N GLY A 22 -2.41 11.86 13.45
CA GLY A 22 -1.10 11.42 12.96
C GLY A 22 -0.20 12.61 12.60
N PRO A 23 1.13 12.41 12.51
CA PRO A 23 2.08 13.50 12.28
C PRO A 23 1.69 14.26 11.01
N SER A 24 1.50 15.58 11.18
CA SER A 24 1.04 16.45 10.11
C SER A 24 1.98 16.35 8.91
N PRO A 25 1.45 16.16 7.67
CA PRO A 25 2.25 16.44 6.50
C PRO A 25 2.68 17.90 6.61
N VAL A 26 3.91 18.19 6.18
CA VAL A 26 4.46 19.55 6.11
C VAL A 26 3.34 20.50 5.66
N GLN A 27 2.94 21.40 6.57
CA GLN A 27 1.81 22.29 6.35
C GLN A 27 2.22 23.34 5.31
N ASP A 28 2.14 22.96 4.05
CA ASP A 28 2.12 23.90 2.96
C ASP A 28 0.76 24.62 3.06
N PRO A 29 0.72 25.95 3.27
CA PRO A 29 -0.51 26.68 3.59
C PRO A 29 -1.59 26.61 2.49
N ALA A 30 -1.31 25.98 1.36
CA ALA A 30 -2.20 25.76 0.22
C ALA A 30 -2.84 24.35 0.15
N ASN A 31 -2.43 23.38 0.98
CA ASN A 31 -2.89 22.00 0.83
C ASN A 31 -4.28 21.76 1.46
N THR A 32 -5.33 21.87 0.66
CA THR A 32 -6.73 21.60 1.05
C THR A 32 -7.16 20.14 0.84
N ASN A 33 -6.22 19.22 0.56
CA ASN A 33 -6.50 17.82 0.21
C ASN A 33 -6.40 16.86 1.42
N SER A 34 -6.98 17.22 2.57
CA SER A 34 -7.06 16.31 3.72
C SER A 34 -8.17 15.27 3.50
N GLY A 35 -7.80 13.99 3.45
CA GLY A 35 -8.63 12.84 3.09
C GLY A 35 -10.06 12.87 3.63
N GLY A 36 -11.04 12.92 2.72
CA GLY A 36 -12.47 12.80 3.02
C GLY A 36 -13.38 13.70 2.19
N GLY A 37 -12.86 14.77 1.59
CA GLY A 37 -13.63 15.71 0.76
C GLY A 37 -12.77 16.81 0.17
N ALA A 38 -13.29 17.56 -0.81
CA ALA A 38 -12.63 18.76 -1.32
C ALA A 38 -13.13 19.98 -0.52
N TRP A 39 -12.25 20.59 0.27
CA TRP A 39 -12.53 21.84 0.97
C TRP A 39 -11.94 23.00 0.16
N ALA A 40 -12.71 24.07 -0.06
CA ALA A 40 -12.23 25.29 -0.68
C ALA A 40 -12.04 26.36 0.39
N ARG A 41 -10.87 26.99 0.45
CA ARG A 41 -10.66 28.16 1.32
C ARG A 41 -11.26 29.38 0.63
N LEU A 42 -12.04 30.16 1.36
CA LEU A 42 -12.50 31.47 0.92
C LEU A 42 -11.48 32.53 1.34
N GLU A 43 -10.93 33.28 0.38
CA GLU A 43 -10.04 34.41 0.60
C GLU A 43 -10.71 35.68 0.06
N ILE A 44 -10.72 36.75 0.85
CA ILE A 44 -11.26 38.04 0.42
C ILE A 44 -10.09 38.90 -0.03
N VAL A 45 -9.97 39.14 -1.33
CA VAL A 45 -8.91 39.95 -1.94
C VAL A 45 -9.56 41.21 -2.53
N ASN A 46 -9.15 42.39 -2.07
CA ASN A 46 -9.71 43.68 -2.50
C ASN A 46 -11.24 43.84 -2.34
N GLY A 47 -11.85 43.14 -1.38
CA GLY A 47 -13.30 43.14 -1.16
C GLY A 47 -14.05 42.07 -1.95
N ASP A 48 -13.38 41.34 -2.84
CA ASP A 48 -13.97 40.24 -3.61
C ASP A 48 -13.67 38.88 -2.97
N SER A 49 -14.71 38.04 -2.93
CA SER A 49 -14.67 36.67 -2.42
C SER A 49 -14.08 35.71 -3.47
N THR A 50 -12.87 35.19 -3.24
CA THR A 50 -12.18 34.22 -4.11
C THR A 50 -12.05 32.87 -3.42
N PHE A 51 -12.43 31.78 -4.09
CA PHE A 51 -12.22 30.42 -3.58
C PHE A 51 -10.90 29.84 -4.08
N VAL A 52 -10.03 29.42 -3.16
CA VAL A 52 -8.77 28.75 -3.45
C VAL A 52 -8.90 27.28 -3.06
N MET A 53 -8.69 26.39 -4.02
CA MET A 53 -8.62 24.95 -3.79
C MET A 53 -7.40 24.35 -4.48
N ALA A 54 -6.71 23.45 -3.79
CA ALA A 54 -5.73 22.58 -4.42
C ALA A 54 -6.48 21.40 -5.05
N LEU A 55 -6.45 21.29 -6.38
CA LEU A 55 -6.98 20.10 -7.05
C LEU A 55 -6.04 18.91 -6.81
N ARG A 56 -6.62 17.72 -6.69
CA ARG A 56 -5.81 16.50 -6.78
C ARG A 56 -5.16 16.46 -8.17
N PRO A 57 -3.85 16.23 -8.27
CA PRO A 57 -3.20 16.11 -9.57
C PRO A 57 -3.89 14.99 -10.36
N VAL A 58 -4.34 15.32 -11.57
CA VAL A 58 -4.91 14.32 -12.49
C VAL A 58 -3.80 13.94 -13.45
N LYS A 59 -3.42 12.66 -13.43
CA LYS A 59 -2.40 12.12 -14.34
C LYS A 59 -2.96 12.09 -15.76
N ILE A 60 -2.41 12.93 -16.64
CA ILE A 60 -2.70 12.89 -18.07
C ILE A 60 -1.60 12.05 -18.73
N SER A 61 -1.88 10.78 -19.00
CA SER A 61 -0.99 9.92 -19.78
C SER A 61 -1.49 9.81 -21.22
N SER A 62 -0.58 9.91 -22.20
CA SER A 62 -0.89 9.57 -23.58
C SER A 62 -1.23 8.09 -23.70
N ARG A 63 -2.14 7.71 -24.62
CA ARG A 63 -2.44 6.29 -24.90
C ARG A 63 -1.13 5.52 -25.12
N ARG A 64 -0.83 4.56 -24.24
CA ARG A 64 0.39 3.74 -24.34
C ARG A 64 0.43 3.03 -25.69
N ARG A 65 1.56 3.14 -26.37
CA ARG A 65 1.86 2.35 -27.56
C ARG A 65 2.56 1.08 -27.10
N PHE A 66 1.87 -0.05 -27.18
CA PHE A 66 2.47 -1.35 -26.91
C PHE A 66 3.38 -1.74 -28.09
N LYS A 67 4.51 -2.35 -27.79
CA LYS A 67 5.41 -2.93 -28.79
C LYS A 67 4.72 -4.07 -29.54
N ASP A 68 4.01 -4.93 -28.80
CA ASP A 68 3.33 -6.10 -29.33
C ASP A 68 2.07 -6.48 -28.51
N LEU A 69 1.38 -7.53 -28.96
CA LEU A 69 0.18 -8.05 -28.31
C LEU A 69 0.46 -8.69 -26.94
N ASP A 70 1.66 -9.20 -26.70
CA ASP A 70 1.99 -9.89 -25.45
C ASP A 70 2.30 -8.89 -24.33
N GLU A 71 2.97 -7.78 -24.64
CA GLU A 71 3.12 -6.62 -23.77
C GLU A 71 1.75 -6.08 -23.37
N GLN A 72 0.86 -5.88 -24.36
CA GLN A 72 -0.51 -5.42 -24.12
C GLN A 72 -1.28 -6.38 -23.19
N ARG A 73 -1.20 -7.69 -23.43
CA ARG A 73 -1.86 -8.70 -22.58
C ARG A 73 -1.28 -8.71 -21.16
N THR A 74 0.02 -8.47 -21.01
CA THR A 74 0.68 -8.46 -19.70
C THR A 74 0.26 -7.23 -18.91
N PHE A 75 0.25 -6.05 -19.54
CA PHE A 75 -0.24 -4.82 -18.96
C PHE A 75 -1.71 -4.95 -18.49
N TYR A 76 -2.60 -5.51 -19.32
CA TYR A 76 -3.99 -5.71 -18.91
C TYR A 76 -4.13 -6.72 -17.76
N ARG A 77 -3.32 -7.79 -17.74
CA ARG A 77 -3.29 -8.73 -16.62
C ARG A 77 -2.89 -8.03 -15.32
N TYR A 78 -1.88 -7.17 -15.35
CA TYR A 78 -1.52 -6.35 -14.20
C TYR A 78 -2.61 -5.36 -13.81
N THR A 79 -3.25 -4.70 -14.77
CA THR A 79 -4.33 -3.74 -14.50
C THR A 79 -5.53 -4.41 -13.81
N ILE A 80 -5.94 -5.58 -14.30
CA ILE A 80 -7.04 -6.36 -13.71
C ILE A 80 -6.66 -6.85 -12.31
N ALA A 81 -5.44 -7.38 -12.17
CA ALA A 81 -4.91 -7.81 -10.90
C ALA A 81 -4.87 -6.67 -9.88
N ALA A 82 -4.32 -5.51 -10.26
CA ALA A 82 -4.25 -4.29 -9.47
C ALA A 82 -5.63 -3.86 -8.98
N ARG A 83 -6.62 -3.76 -9.88
CA ARG A 83 -8.00 -3.45 -9.52
C ARG A 83 -8.55 -4.40 -8.45
N ARG A 84 -8.27 -5.70 -8.58
CA ARG A 84 -8.77 -6.71 -7.64
C ARG A 84 -8.08 -6.65 -6.29
N VAL A 85 -6.78 -6.37 -6.26
CA VAL A 85 -5.98 -6.44 -5.03
C VAL A 85 -5.83 -5.11 -4.29
N TYR A 86 -6.18 -4.00 -4.92
CA TYR A 86 -5.98 -2.65 -4.40
C TYR A 86 -6.55 -2.43 -2.99
N ALA A 87 -7.81 -2.81 -2.76
CA ALA A 87 -8.43 -2.66 -1.44
C ALA A 87 -7.68 -3.42 -0.34
N TYR A 88 -7.11 -4.58 -0.66
CA TYR A 88 -6.30 -5.35 0.28
C TYR A 88 -4.93 -4.74 0.51
N ALA A 89 -4.32 -4.13 -0.51
CA ALA A 89 -3.06 -3.40 -0.36
C ALA A 89 -3.24 -2.25 0.64
N LEU A 90 -4.29 -1.43 0.47
CA LEU A 90 -4.60 -0.33 1.40
C LEU A 90 -4.77 -0.81 2.84
N GLN A 91 -5.52 -1.89 3.06
CA GLN A 91 -5.69 -2.47 4.40
C GLN A 91 -4.36 -2.95 4.99
N ALA A 92 -3.50 -3.56 4.17
CA ALA A 92 -2.19 -4.06 4.59
C ALA A 92 -1.26 -2.94 5.03
N ILE A 93 -1.23 -1.87 4.23
CA ILE A 93 -0.43 -0.67 4.49
C ILE A 93 -0.91 -0.02 5.79
N SER A 94 -2.20 0.27 5.89
CA SER A 94 -2.79 0.92 7.06
C SER A 94 -2.56 0.12 8.34
N LEU A 95 -2.73 -1.20 8.31
CA LEU A 95 -2.47 -2.02 9.49
C LEU A 95 -0.99 -2.05 9.85
N TYR A 96 -0.10 -2.10 8.86
CA TYR A 96 1.33 -2.05 9.12
C TYR A 96 1.72 -0.72 9.78
N GLU A 97 1.23 0.40 9.28
CA GLU A 97 1.45 1.74 9.85
C GLU A 97 0.91 1.84 11.28
N GLN A 98 -0.32 1.35 11.52
CA GLN A 98 -0.91 1.30 12.87
C GLN A 98 -0.04 0.48 13.83
N ILE A 99 0.45 -0.69 13.41
CA ILE A 99 1.35 -1.51 14.23
C ILE A 99 2.64 -0.74 14.52
N GLU A 100 3.23 -0.06 13.55
CA GLU A 100 4.45 0.72 13.77
C GLU A 100 4.21 1.88 14.74
N GLU A 101 3.11 2.62 14.61
CA GLU A 101 2.72 3.72 15.50
C GLU A 101 2.49 3.23 16.94
N GLU A 102 1.61 2.25 17.13
CA GLU A 102 1.25 1.76 18.46
C GLU A 102 2.40 1.04 19.16
N THR A 103 3.38 0.54 18.42
CA THR A 103 4.51 -0.22 18.98
C THR A 103 5.84 0.53 18.97
N GLN A 104 5.84 1.82 18.59
CA GLN A 104 7.05 2.65 18.48
C GLN A 104 7.87 2.67 19.78
N ASP A 105 7.21 2.85 20.93
CA ASP A 105 7.85 2.91 22.25
C ASP A 105 7.93 1.54 22.96
N MET A 106 7.48 0.47 22.29
CA MET A 106 7.45 -0.86 22.88
C MET A 106 8.76 -1.60 22.67
N ASN A 107 9.24 -2.27 23.72
CA ASN A 107 10.33 -3.22 23.55
C ASN A 107 9.90 -4.40 22.64
N ARG A 108 10.88 -5.08 22.04
CA ARG A 108 10.66 -6.20 21.11
C ARG A 108 9.71 -7.28 21.64
N ARG A 109 9.73 -7.57 22.95
CA ARG A 109 8.87 -8.58 23.58
C ARG A 109 7.43 -8.10 23.71
N LYS A 110 7.22 -6.84 24.09
CA LYS A 110 5.90 -6.19 24.18
C LYS A 110 5.29 -6.07 22.78
N ARG A 111 6.04 -5.55 21.79
CA ARG A 111 5.62 -5.49 20.38
C ARG A 111 5.17 -6.84 19.84
N LYS A 112 5.96 -7.90 20.06
CA LYS A 112 5.58 -9.27 19.65
C LYS A 112 4.29 -9.76 20.32
N ARG A 113 4.06 -9.41 21.59
CA ARG A 113 2.84 -9.78 22.32
C ARG A 113 1.63 -9.02 21.79
N TYR A 114 1.78 -7.72 21.55
CA TYR A 114 0.76 -6.84 20.96
C TYR A 114 0.31 -7.40 19.61
N ILE A 115 1.25 -7.61 18.69
CA ILE A 115 0.96 -8.18 17.36
C ILE A 115 0.24 -9.53 17.46
N LYS A 116 0.67 -10.41 18.38
CA LYS A 116 0.03 -11.72 18.58
C LYS A 116 -1.39 -11.60 19.14
N HIS A 117 -1.67 -10.61 19.98
CA HIS A 117 -2.98 -10.34 20.56
C HIS A 117 -3.96 -9.91 19.47
N GLU A 118 -3.59 -8.88 18.71
CA GLU A 118 -4.40 -8.32 17.63
C GLU A 118 -4.73 -9.38 16.58
N HIS A 119 -3.79 -10.27 16.23
CA HIS A 119 -4.05 -11.35 15.27
C HIS A 119 -5.10 -12.39 15.67
N LYS A 120 -5.54 -12.44 16.93
CA LYS A 120 -6.47 -13.47 17.41
C LYS A 120 -7.92 -13.17 17.05
N GLU A 121 -8.30 -11.90 16.88
CA GLU A 121 -9.70 -11.50 16.72
C GLU A 121 -10.23 -11.60 15.29
N LEU A 122 -9.52 -12.30 14.41
CA LEU A 122 -9.83 -12.20 13.02
C LEU A 122 -9.44 -13.45 12.24
N LYS A 123 -10.44 -14.09 11.59
CA LYS A 123 -10.36 -14.73 10.26
C LYS A 123 -11.40 -15.80 9.99
N GLU A 124 -12.14 -15.61 8.90
CA GLU A 124 -12.42 -16.67 7.91
C GLU A 124 -12.38 -16.08 6.48
N ASP A 125 -13.22 -15.07 6.19
CA ASP A 125 -13.47 -14.55 4.83
C ASP A 125 -12.25 -13.96 4.09
N MET A 126 -11.40 -13.19 4.78
CA MET A 126 -10.28 -12.52 4.10
C MET A 126 -9.10 -13.45 3.83
N THR A 127 -8.87 -14.44 4.70
CA THR A 127 -7.87 -15.48 4.45
C THR A 127 -8.29 -16.41 3.32
N GLU A 128 -9.60 -16.60 3.12
CA GLU A 128 -10.13 -17.37 2.00
C GLU A 128 -9.94 -16.66 0.66
N THR A 129 -10.26 -15.37 0.57
CA THR A 129 -10.07 -14.61 -0.67
C THR A 129 -8.59 -14.53 -1.08
N MET A 130 -7.72 -14.30 -0.11
CA MET A 130 -6.27 -14.21 -0.31
C MET A 130 -5.62 -15.56 -0.68
N LYS A 131 -6.19 -16.69 -0.25
CA LYS A 131 -5.79 -18.03 -0.73
C LYS A 131 -6.03 -18.21 -2.22
N ASN A 132 -7.05 -17.54 -2.76
CA ASN A 132 -7.56 -17.72 -4.11
C ASN A 132 -6.95 -16.73 -5.12
N LEU A 133 -5.98 -15.91 -4.70
CA LEU A 133 -5.22 -15.06 -5.61
C LEU A 133 -4.33 -15.90 -6.54
N SER A 134 -4.33 -15.50 -7.81
CA SER A 134 -3.38 -15.98 -8.82
C SER A 134 -1.96 -15.48 -8.51
N LYS A 135 -0.96 -16.06 -9.19
CA LYS A 135 0.44 -15.63 -9.05
C LYS A 135 0.63 -14.15 -9.39
N THR A 136 -0.01 -13.69 -10.47
CA THR A 136 0.03 -12.29 -10.92
C THR A 136 -0.60 -11.36 -9.89
N GLU A 137 -1.79 -11.70 -9.38
CA GLU A 137 -2.46 -10.90 -8.35
C GLU A 137 -1.63 -10.81 -7.05
N GLY A 138 -1.04 -11.93 -6.62
CA GLY A 138 -0.13 -11.94 -5.48
C GLY A 138 1.10 -11.06 -5.70
N LYS A 139 1.73 -11.12 -6.88
CA LYS A 139 2.88 -10.27 -7.23
C LYS A 139 2.51 -8.78 -7.19
N VAL A 140 1.39 -8.41 -7.83
CA VAL A 140 0.93 -7.00 -7.86
C VAL A 140 0.61 -6.49 -6.45
N LEU A 141 -0.07 -7.30 -5.63
CA LEU A 141 -0.36 -6.94 -4.24
C LEU A 141 0.91 -6.67 -3.43
N ILE A 142 1.89 -7.56 -3.53
CA ILE A 142 3.18 -7.40 -2.83
C ILE A 142 3.87 -6.11 -3.29
N LYS A 143 3.98 -5.90 -4.60
CA LYS A 143 4.68 -4.74 -5.16
C LYS A 143 3.96 -3.42 -4.84
N MET A 144 2.62 -3.40 -4.76
CA MET A 144 1.86 -2.26 -4.23
C MET A 144 2.26 -1.91 -2.79
N ILE A 145 2.33 -2.90 -1.92
CA ILE A 145 2.69 -2.71 -0.50
C ILE A 145 4.15 -2.24 -0.38
N GLU A 146 5.07 -2.87 -1.11
CA GLU A 146 6.49 -2.51 -1.13
C GLU A 146 6.69 -1.08 -1.65
N SER A 147 5.98 -0.70 -2.72
CA SER A 147 6.03 0.65 -3.30
C SER A 147 5.57 1.72 -2.31
N GLN A 148 4.50 1.46 -1.56
CA GLN A 148 3.98 2.45 -0.61
C GLN A 148 4.86 2.56 0.64
N LEU A 149 5.24 1.43 1.22
CA LEU A 149 5.99 1.39 2.48
C LEU A 149 7.50 1.59 2.31
N ASP A 150 7.98 1.57 1.07
CA ASP A 150 9.40 1.69 0.72
C ASP A 150 10.28 0.69 1.47
N LYS A 151 9.76 -0.54 1.60
CA LYS A 151 10.37 -1.62 2.36
C LYS A 151 10.16 -2.94 1.64
N PRO A 152 11.18 -3.82 1.60
CA PRO A 152 11.00 -5.18 1.10
C PRO A 152 9.92 -5.91 1.90
N PHE A 153 9.05 -6.64 1.22
CA PHE A 153 7.97 -7.36 1.88
C PHE A 153 8.49 -8.44 2.83
N TYR A 154 9.70 -8.95 2.59
CA TYR A 154 10.42 -9.80 3.54
C TYR A 154 10.55 -9.15 4.93
N ASP A 155 10.91 -7.86 4.99
CA ASP A 155 11.12 -7.17 6.25
C ASP A 155 9.80 -6.84 6.95
N ILE A 156 8.75 -6.56 6.18
CA ILE A 156 7.38 -6.43 6.70
C ILE A 156 6.94 -7.74 7.37
N ILE A 157 7.15 -8.89 6.73
CA ILE A 157 6.84 -10.19 7.32
C ILE A 157 7.73 -10.47 8.53
N LYS A 158 9.03 -10.16 8.44
CA LYS A 158 9.99 -10.43 9.52
C LYS A 158 9.67 -9.62 10.78
N SER A 159 9.27 -8.36 10.62
CA SER A 159 8.92 -7.50 11.75
C SER A 159 7.61 -7.95 12.40
N THR A 160 6.64 -8.44 11.63
CA THR A 160 5.31 -8.82 12.15
C THR A 160 5.24 -10.29 12.61
N ARG A 161 5.78 -11.23 11.83
CA ARG A 161 5.70 -12.69 12.06
C ARG A 161 6.98 -13.32 12.57
N GLY A 162 8.10 -12.61 12.46
CA GLY A 162 9.41 -13.13 12.80
C GLY A 162 10.14 -13.79 11.62
N THR A 163 11.43 -14.04 11.85
CA THR A 163 12.40 -14.42 10.81
C THR A 163 12.09 -15.75 10.12
N VAL A 164 11.60 -16.76 10.86
CA VAL A 164 11.32 -18.09 10.30
C VAL A 164 10.20 -18.02 9.27
N THR A 165 9.12 -17.31 9.58
CA THR A 165 8.00 -17.10 8.66
C THR A 165 8.44 -16.31 7.44
N ALA A 166 9.23 -15.25 7.62
CA ALA A 166 9.78 -14.46 6.51
C ALA A 166 10.65 -15.32 5.57
N ALA A 167 11.50 -16.18 6.12
CA ALA A 167 12.34 -17.09 5.34
C ALA A 167 11.51 -18.06 4.49
N TYR A 168 10.47 -18.67 5.08
CA TYR A 168 9.53 -19.55 4.36
C TYR A 168 8.83 -18.83 3.20
N TRP A 169 8.37 -17.60 3.43
CA TRP A 169 7.70 -16.82 2.39
C TRP A 169 8.66 -16.37 1.30
N ASN A 170 9.90 -16.08 1.65
CA ASN A 170 10.91 -15.74 0.66
C ASN A 170 11.18 -16.90 -0.30
N THR A 171 11.34 -18.12 0.22
CA THR A 171 11.53 -19.31 -0.63
C THR A 171 10.31 -19.58 -1.51
N LEU A 172 9.09 -19.44 -0.97
CA LEU A 172 7.87 -19.57 -1.78
C LEU A 172 7.76 -18.48 -2.85
N GLY A 173 8.17 -17.25 -2.55
CA GLY A 173 8.20 -16.17 -3.52
C GLY A 173 9.11 -16.49 -4.68
N LYS A 174 10.33 -16.97 -4.39
CA LYS A 174 11.31 -17.34 -5.42
C LYS A 174 10.79 -18.41 -6.36
N LEU A 175 10.08 -19.42 -5.84
CA LEU A 175 9.44 -20.45 -6.66
C LEU A 175 8.32 -19.91 -7.56
N ASN A 176 7.74 -18.76 -7.21
CA ASN A 176 6.72 -18.07 -8.00
C ASN A 176 7.29 -16.93 -8.85
N GLY A 177 8.62 -16.76 -8.90
CA GLY A 177 9.29 -15.79 -9.75
C GLY A 177 9.41 -14.39 -9.17
N TYR A 178 9.40 -14.23 -7.84
CA TYR A 178 9.67 -12.93 -7.19
C TYR A 178 10.51 -13.10 -5.91
N ASP A 179 11.48 -12.21 -5.66
CA ASP A 179 12.29 -12.22 -4.44
C ASP A 179 11.78 -11.17 -3.45
N LEU A 180 11.23 -11.62 -2.31
CA LEU A 180 10.66 -10.72 -1.29
C LEU A 180 11.72 -9.85 -0.60
N LYS A 181 13.00 -10.19 -0.75
CA LYS A 181 14.11 -9.40 -0.21
C LYS A 181 14.55 -8.27 -1.14
N GLN A 182 14.27 -8.38 -2.43
CA GLN A 182 14.66 -7.38 -3.42
C GLN A 182 13.80 -6.12 -3.27
N GLY A 183 12.53 -6.27 -2.87
CA GLY A 183 11.62 -5.14 -2.73
C GLY A 183 11.10 -4.65 -4.07
N TYR A 184 10.53 -3.45 -4.07
CA TYR A 184 10.05 -2.76 -5.27
C TYR A 184 11.12 -1.78 -5.77
N GLU A 185 11.49 -1.90 -7.05
CA GLU A 185 12.43 -1.01 -7.73
C GLU A 185 11.82 -0.53 -9.04
N VAL A 186 11.79 0.80 -9.23
CA VAL A 186 11.26 1.42 -10.45
C VAL A 186 12.16 1.07 -11.63
N GLY A 187 11.56 0.64 -12.74
CA GLY A 187 12.24 0.25 -13.97
C GLY A 187 12.51 -1.26 -14.09
N GLU A 188 12.36 -2.04 -13.02
CA GLU A 188 12.51 -3.50 -13.06
C GLU A 188 11.40 -4.15 -13.91
N ASP A 189 10.16 -3.64 -13.77
CA ASP A 189 8.99 -4.10 -14.53
C ASP A 189 8.18 -2.88 -14.98
N PRO A 190 8.56 -2.23 -16.11
CA PRO A 190 7.96 -0.96 -16.52
C PRO A 190 6.45 -1.03 -16.70
N LEU A 191 5.91 -2.18 -17.13
CA LEU A 191 4.47 -2.38 -17.27
C LEU A 191 3.75 -2.40 -15.92
N LEU A 192 4.38 -2.99 -14.91
CA LEU A 192 3.86 -2.97 -13.56
C LEU A 192 3.95 -1.56 -12.98
N ASP A 193 5.07 -0.86 -13.20
CA ASP A 193 5.27 0.52 -12.73
C ASP A 193 4.19 1.46 -13.26
N ASP A 194 3.85 1.36 -14.54
CA ASP A 194 2.73 2.12 -15.12
C ASP A 194 1.40 1.84 -14.44
N VAL A 195 1.12 0.56 -14.15
CA VAL A 195 -0.11 0.16 -13.47
C VAL A 195 -0.11 0.72 -12.05
N LEU A 196 0.98 0.58 -11.31
CA LEU A 196 1.09 1.10 -9.94
C LEU A 196 0.94 2.63 -9.90
N LEU A 197 1.50 3.33 -10.89
CA LEU A 197 1.32 4.77 -11.08
C LEU A 197 -0.15 5.20 -11.22
N ASP A 198 -1.03 4.34 -11.72
CA ASP A 198 -2.47 4.67 -11.86
C ASP A 198 -3.23 4.54 -10.53
N TYR A 199 -2.66 3.82 -9.56
CA TYR A 199 -3.25 3.60 -8.22
C TYR A 199 -2.64 4.51 -7.16
N ASP A 200 -2.17 5.70 -7.58
CA ASP A 200 -1.49 6.72 -6.75
C ASP A 200 -1.97 6.71 -5.31
N PHE A 201 -1.11 6.19 -4.44
CA PHE A 201 -1.33 6.09 -2.99
C PHE A 201 -1.10 7.44 -2.28
N GLY A 202 -0.97 8.54 -3.03
CA GLY A 202 -0.85 9.89 -2.50
C GLY A 202 0.59 10.40 -2.38
N ASN A 203 1.52 9.91 -3.21
CA ASN A 203 2.89 10.43 -3.22
C ASN A 203 3.50 10.47 -4.64
N PRO A 204 3.14 11.48 -5.46
CA PRO A 204 3.54 11.59 -6.86
C PRO A 204 5.04 11.82 -7.07
N ASP A 205 5.77 12.27 -6.05
CA ASP A 205 7.18 12.68 -6.17
C ASP A 205 8.13 11.49 -6.37
N LYS A 206 7.75 10.28 -5.96
CA LYS A 206 8.64 9.11 -5.98
C LYS A 206 8.87 8.49 -7.36
N LEU A 207 8.03 8.79 -8.34
CA LEU A 207 8.08 8.14 -9.66
C LEU A 207 8.66 9.06 -10.75
N TYR A 208 8.84 10.35 -10.44
CA TYR A 208 9.43 11.35 -11.33
C TYR A 208 10.57 12.15 -10.69
N GLY A 209 10.95 11.84 -9.44
CA GLY A 209 12.11 12.42 -8.77
C GLY A 209 13.41 11.91 -9.37
N GLY A 210 13.96 12.69 -10.30
CA GLY A 210 15.37 12.66 -10.69
C GLY A 210 16.18 13.65 -9.87
#